data_AF-A0A958Y7P0-F1
#
_entry.id   AF-A0A958Y7P0-F1
#
_cell.length_a   1.000
_cell.length_b   1.000
_cell.length_c   1.000
_cell.angle_alpha   90.00
_cell.angle_beta   90.00
_cell.angle_gamma   90.00
#
_symmetry.space_group_name_H-M   'P 1'
#
loop_
_entity.id
_entity.type
_entity.pdbx_description
1 polymer ?
#
loop_
_entity_poly.entity_id
_entity_poly.type
_entity_poly.pdbx_seq_one_letter_code
_entity_poly.pdbx_strand_id
1 'polypeptide(L)' 'EILIRIVAENDSEKLLHVIKDHIRAKLRVTPKLEFIDAETLVKLQLPEGQRKPILLVDKRQ' A
#
# COMPACT_ATOMS: atom_id res chain seq x y z
N GLU A 1 -4.73 -6.76 -11.10
CA GLU A 1 -3.49 -6.60 -10.32
C GLU A 1 -3.81 -5.88 -9.01
N ILE A 2 -3.10 -6.15 -7.92
CA ILE A 2 -3.29 -5.46 -6.61
C ILE A 2 -2.11 -4.53 -6.41
N LEU A 3 -2.39 -3.25 -6.12
CA LEU A 3 -1.37 -2.26 -5.80
C LEU A 3 -1.46 -1.94 -4.30
N ILE A 4 -0.35 -2.15 -3.59
CA ILE A 4 -0.23 -1.94 -2.15
C ILE A 4 0.72 -0.76 -1.93
N ARG A 5 0.17 0.31 -1.37
CA ARG A 5 0.91 1.52 -1.02
C ARG A 5 1.31 1.45 0.44
N ILE A 6 2.60 1.60 0.73
CA ILE A 6 3.14 1.47 2.08
C ILE A 6 4.03 2.68 2.37
N VAL A 7 3.97 3.14 3.62
CA VAL A 7 4.90 4.14 4.15
C VAL A 7 5.88 3.38 5.04
N ALA A 8 7.17 3.60 4.83
CA ALA A 8 8.21 3.07 5.69
C ALA A 8 9.20 4.20 5.99
N GLU A 9 9.58 4.36 7.26
CA GLU A 9 10.63 5.31 7.65
C GLU A 9 12.02 4.84 7.19
N ASN A 10 12.17 3.54 6.93
CA ASN A 10 13.41 2.91 6.49
C ASN A 10 13.10 1.99 5.32
N ASP A 11 13.10 2.57 4.13
CA ASP A 11 12.85 1.93 2.83
C ASP A 11 14.04 1.08 2.39
N SER A 12 14.34 0.04 3.16
CA SER A 12 15.37 -0.93 2.78
C SER A 12 14.84 -1.91 1.74
N GLU A 13 15.64 -2.23 0.72
CA GLU A 13 15.34 -3.27 -0.27
C GLU A 13 15.00 -4.63 0.38
N LYS A 14 15.62 -4.93 1.52
CA LYS A 14 15.32 -6.14 2.31
C LYS A 14 13.88 -6.15 2.79
N LEU A 15 13.38 -5.00 3.24
CA LEU A 15 12.03 -4.84 3.76
C LEU A 15 11.01 -4.99 2.63
N LEU A 16 11.31 -4.45 1.44
CA LEU A 16 10.53 -4.65 0.22
C LEU A 16 10.43 -6.14 -0.15
N HIS A 17 11.54 -6.87 -0.10
CA HIS A 17 11.59 -8.29 -0.40
C HIS A 17 10.77 -9.12 0.60
N VAL A 18 10.96 -8.86 1.91
CA VAL A 18 10.23 -9.55 2.98
C VAL A 18 8.72 -9.31 2.88
N ILE A 19 8.28 -8.08 2.61
CA ILE A 19 6.85 -7.80 2.45
C ILE A 19 6.29 -8.50 1.22
N LYS A 20 7.00 -8.46 0.08
CA LYS A 20 6.57 -9.18 -1.14
C LYS A 20 6.41 -10.67 -0.86
N ASP A 21 7.36 -11.30 -0.19
CA ASP A 21 7.29 -12.72 0.14
C ASP A 21 6.19 -13.04 1.15
N HIS A 22 6.02 -12.20 2.18
CA HIS A 22 4.96 -12.38 3.17
C HIS A 22 3.58 -12.30 2.53
N ILE A 23 3.38 -11.35 1.62
CA ILE A 23 2.09 -11.18 0.94
C ILE A 23 1.90 -12.27 -0.11
N ARG A 24 2.93 -12.65 -0.88
CA ARG A 24 2.87 -13.75 -1.86
C ARG A 24 2.51 -15.08 -1.20
N ALA A 25 2.94 -15.32 0.04
CA ALA A 25 2.59 -16.53 0.78
C ALA A 25 1.07 -16.61 1.11
N LYS A 26 0.39 -15.46 1.24
CA LYS A 26 -1.03 -15.38 1.63
C LYS A 26 -1.97 -15.11 0.45
N LEU A 27 -1.55 -14.26 -0.47
CA LEU A 27 -2.27 -13.87 -1.67
C LEU A 27 -1.60 -14.58 -2.86
N ARG A 28 -2.34 -15.43 -3.56
CA ARG A 28 -1.87 -16.21 -4.73
C ARG A 28 -1.54 -15.35 -5.97
N VAL A 29 -1.26 -14.06 -5.77
CA VAL A 29 -1.02 -13.07 -6.82
C VAL A 29 0.19 -12.25 -6.42
N THR A 30 1.01 -11.84 -7.40
CA THR A 30 2.12 -10.93 -7.17
C THR A 30 1.58 -9.50 -7.09
N PRO A 31 1.55 -8.87 -5.90
CA PRO A 31 1.10 -7.49 -5.79
C PRO A 31 2.21 -6.54 -6.24
N LYS A 32 1.82 -5.38 -6.76
CA LYS A 32 2.71 -4.25 -6.97
C LYS A 32 2.84 -3.50 -5.65
N LEU A 33 4.05 -3.37 -5.13
CA LEU A 33 4.35 -2.54 -3.96
C LEU A 33 4.89 -1.19 -4.44
N GLU A 34 4.30 -0.11 -3.93
CA GLU A 34 4.80 1.25 -4.08
C GLU A 34 5.06 1.84 -2.69
N PHE A 35 6.27 2.33 -2.46
CA PHE A 35 6.55 3.17 -1.32
C PHE A 35 6.14 4.61 -1.66
N ILE A 36 5.36 5.20 -0.77
CA ILE A 36 4.92 6.59 -0.88
C ILE A 36 5.16 7.30 0.44
N ASP A 37 5.21 8.63 0.38
CA ASP A 37 5.42 9.44 1.58
C ASP A 37 4.20 9.36 2.52
N ALA A 38 4.47 9.54 3.82
CA ALA A 38 3.44 9.58 4.85
C ALA A 38 2.35 10.60 4.54
N GLU A 39 2.73 11.79 4.09
CA GLU A 39 1.80 12.85 3.72
C GLU A 39 0.89 12.44 2.54
N THR A 40 1.45 11.76 1.53
CA THR A 40 0.68 11.29 0.38
C THR A 40 -0.30 10.19 0.77
N LEU A 41 0.13 9.24 1.62
CA LEU A 41 -0.75 8.19 2.13
C LEU A 41 -1.91 8.77 2.95
N VAL A 42 -1.63 9.74 3.82
CA VAL A 42 -2.64 10.41 4.64
C VAL A 42 -3.65 11.14 3.75
N LYS A 43 -3.20 11.89 2.74
CA LYS A 43 -4.10 12.56 1.76
C LYS A 43 -4.98 11.57 0.99
N LEU A 44 -4.43 10.39 0.64
CA LEU A 44 -5.17 9.34 -0.05
C LEU A 44 -6.20 8.65 0.85
N GLN A 45 -5.86 8.40 2.12
CA GLN A 45 -6.76 7.78 3.08
C GLN A 45 -7.84 8.76 3.55
N LEU A 46 -7.51 10.04 3.72
CA LEU A 46 -8.40 11.08 4.24
C LEU A 46 -8.61 12.19 3.20
N PRO A 47 -9.36 11.93 2.12
CA PRO A 47 -9.75 12.99 1.20
C PRO A 47 -10.62 14.03 1.93
N GLU A 48 -10.40 15.31 1.62
CA GLU A 48 -11.04 16.45 2.29
C GLU A 48 -12.56 16.28 2.34
N GLY A 49 -13.10 16.21 3.55
CA GLY A 49 -14.54 16.05 3.81
C GLY A 49 -14.97 14.66 4.28
N GLN A 50 -14.12 13.63 4.20
CA GLN A 50 -14.45 12.31 4.77
C GLN A 50 -13.85 12.14 6.16
N ARG A 51 -14.72 11.87 7.15
CA ARG A 51 -14.32 11.55 8.54
C ARG A 51 -13.75 10.14 8.72
N LYS A 52 -13.87 9.27 7.71
CA LYS A 52 -13.43 7.87 7.78
C LYS A 52 -12.32 7.62 6.77
N PRO A 53 -11.22 6.95 7.16
CA PRO A 53 -10.13 6.65 6.25
C PRO A 53 -10.55 5.59 5.23
N ILE A 54 -10.23 5.82 3.96
CA ILE A 54 -10.41 4.86 2.88
C ILE A 54 -9.23 3.90 2.88
N LEU A 55 -9.48 2.64 3.26
CA LEU A 55 -8.45 1.59 3.34
C LEU A 55 -8.34 0.75 2.06
N LEU A 56 -9.42 0.66 1.29
CA LEU A 56 -9.49 -0.12 0.06
C LEU A 56 -10.08 0.75 -1.04
N VAL A 57 -9.35 0.89 -2.13
CA VAL A 57 -9.82 1.53 -3.35
C VAL A 57 -9.92 0.47 -4.42
N ASP A 58 -11.13 0.10 -4.80
CA ASP A 58 -11.35 -0.80 -5.93
C ASP A 58 -11.40 0.01 -7.23
N LYS A 59 -10.50 -0.32 -8.16
CA LYS A 59 -10.41 0.30 -9.49
C LYS A 59 -10.74 -0.69 -10.62
N ARG A 60 -11.40 -1.80 -10.31
CA ARG A 60 -11.90 -2.74 -11.32
C ARG A 60 -13.05 -2.07 -12.07
N GLN A 61 -12.74 -1.41 -13.20
CA GLN A 61 -13.73 -1.17 -14.26
C GLN A 61 -13.86 -2.42 -15.11
#